data_AF-A0A2W5ZM24-F1
#
_entry.id   AF-A0A2W5ZM24-F1
#
_cell.length_a   1.000
_cell.length_b   1.000
_cell.length_c   1.000
_cell.angle_alpha   90.00
_cell.angle_beta   90.00
_cell.angle_gamma   90.00
#
_symmetry.space_group_name_H-M   'P 1'
#
loop_
_entity.id
_entity.type
_entity.pdbx_description
1 polymer ?
#
loop_
_entity_poly.entity_id
_entity_poly.type
_entity_poly.pdbx_seq_one_letter_code
_entity_poly.pdbx_strand_id
1 'polypeptide(L)' 'MTESFAPSNAGYLSAVKKNRLAEEQSPYLLQHAHNPVEWFAWGAEAFEKARRE' A
#
# COMPACT_ATOMS: atom_id res chain seq x y z
N MET A 1 -5.78 -37.54 11.60
CA MET A 1 -5.09 -36.33 12.11
C MET A 1 -4.31 -35.68 10.97
N THR A 2 -5.01 -35.04 10.04
CA THR A 2 -4.42 -34.11 9.07
C THR A 2 -5.44 -33.01 8.85
N GLU A 3 -5.48 -32.06 9.78
CA GLU A 3 -6.31 -30.88 9.65
C GLU A 3 -5.61 -29.95 8.64
N SER A 4 -6.12 -29.94 7.40
CA SER A 4 -5.64 -29.06 6.35
C SER A 4 -5.98 -27.61 6.71
N PHE A 5 -5.01 -26.91 7.27
CA PHE A 5 -5.07 -25.46 7.49
C PHE A 5 -4.96 -24.74 6.13
N ALA A 6 -6.07 -24.71 5.38
CA ALA A 6 -6.20 -23.75 4.29
C ALA A 6 -6.39 -22.36 4.92
N PRO A 7 -5.49 -21.38 4.74
CA PRO A 7 -5.74 -20.05 5.23
C PRO A 7 -6.98 -19.50 4.51
N SER A 8 -7.99 -19.12 5.29
CA SER A 8 -9.21 -18.50 4.81
C SER A 8 -8.84 -17.18 4.14
N ASN A 9 -8.70 -17.20 2.81
CA ASN A 9 -8.23 -16.06 2.03
C ASN A 9 -9.34 -15.02 1.82
N ALA A 10 -10.07 -14.68 2.89
CA ALA A 10 -11.10 -13.65 2.90
C ALA A 10 -10.51 -12.23 2.95
N GLY A 11 -9.20 -12.08 3.14
CA GLY A 11 -8.49 -10.79 3.19
C GLY A 11 -7.73 -10.39 1.92
N TYR A 12 -7.64 -11.27 0.90
CA TYR A 12 -6.76 -11.04 -0.26
C TYR A 12 -7.43 -10.21 -1.38
N LEU A 13 -8.72 -9.89 -1.24
CA LEU A 13 -9.46 -9.02 -2.18
C LEU A 13 -9.39 -7.54 -1.78
N SER A 14 -8.33 -7.12 -1.10
CA SER A 14 -7.97 -5.70 -1.04
C SER A 14 -7.68 -5.27 -2.48
N ALA A 15 -8.70 -4.76 -3.15
CA ALA A 15 -8.61 -4.05 -4.41
C ALA A 15 -7.27 -3.34 -4.46
N VAL A 16 -6.44 -3.69 -5.45
CA VAL A 16 -5.12 -3.12 -5.68
C VAL A 16 -5.32 -1.65 -6.02
N LYS A 17 -5.57 -0.85 -4.98
CA LYS A 17 -5.69 0.59 -5.05
C LYS A 17 -4.28 1.05 -5.31
N LYS A 18 -4.06 1.63 -6.49
CA LYS A 18 -2.85 2.38 -6.74
C LYS A 18 -2.83 3.53 -5.74
N ASN A 19 -1.92 3.47 -4.77
CA ASN A 19 -1.69 4.58 -3.86
C ASN A 19 -0.98 5.72 -4.62
N ARG A 20 -0.77 6.86 -3.96
CA ARG A 20 -0.13 8.04 -4.57
C ARG A 20 1.26 7.80 -5.15
N LEU A 21 1.97 6.76 -4.71
CA LEU A 21 3.29 6.44 -5.26
C LEU A 21 3.24 6.04 -6.74
N ALA A 22 2.05 5.77 -7.30
CA ALA A 22 1.87 5.54 -8.73
C ALA A 22 2.18 6.77 -9.60
N GLU A 23 2.17 7.98 -9.03
CA GLU A 23 2.46 9.24 -9.74
C GLU A 23 3.94 9.65 -9.63
N GLU A 24 4.71 8.93 -8.82
CA GLU A 24 6.13 9.20 -8.61
C GLU A 24 6.98 8.67 -9.77
N GLN A 25 8.08 9.38 -10.09
CA GLN A 25 9.00 8.94 -11.14
C GLN A 25 10.08 7.98 -10.64
N SER A 26 10.19 7.81 -9.32
CA SER A 26 11.20 6.94 -8.73
C SER A 26 10.82 5.47 -8.92
N PRO A 27 11.67 4.64 -9.55
CA PRO A 27 11.36 3.23 -9.76
C PRO A 27 11.13 2.46 -8.46
N TYR A 28 11.79 2.88 -7.37
CA TYR A 28 11.58 2.31 -6.03
C TYR A 28 10.19 2.61 -5.47
N LEU A 29 9.67 3.82 -5.68
CA LEU A 29 8.34 4.22 -5.19
C LEU A 29 7.23 3.56 -6.02
N LEU A 30 7.42 3.47 -7.34
CA LEU A 30 6.48 2.78 -8.25
C LEU A 30 6.32 1.29 -7.90
N GLN A 31 7.37 0.64 -7.40
CA GLN A 31 7.29 -0.75 -6.95
C GLN A 31 6.32 -0.93 -5.77
N HIS A 32 6.09 0.12 -4.99
CA HIS A 32 5.18 0.14 -3.85
C HIS A 32 3.81 0.77 -4.16
N ALA A 33 3.56 1.16 -5.40
CA ALA A 33 2.30 1.77 -5.85
C ALA A 33 1.07 0.87 -5.60
N HIS A 34 1.28 -0.45 -5.61
CA HIS A 34 0.22 -1.46 -5.50
C HIS A 34 0.00 -1.98 -4.07
N ASN A 35 0.72 -1.43 -3.10
CA ASN A 35 0.55 -1.84 -1.72
C ASN A 35 -0.82 -1.39 -1.19
N PRO A 36 -1.50 -2.21 -0.38
CA PRO A 36 -2.82 -1.90 0.16
C PRO A 36 -2.83 -0.71 1.14
N VAL A 37 -1.65 -0.31 1.61
CA VAL A 37 -1.43 0.88 2.44
C VAL A 37 -1.26 2.11 1.55
N GLU A 38 -1.95 3.18 1.89
CA GLU A 38 -1.81 4.51 1.25
C GLU A 38 -0.48 5.15 1.64
N TRP A 39 0.59 4.78 0.93
CA TRP A 39 1.91 5.36 1.12
C TRP A 39 2.05 6.74 0.49
N PHE A 40 2.84 7.58 1.13
CA PHE A 40 3.25 8.90 0.65
C PHE A 40 4.76 8.91 0.43
N ALA A 41 5.22 9.61 -0.61
CA ALA A 41 6.64 9.83 -0.81
C ALA A 41 7.20 10.67 0.35
N TRP A 42 8.42 10.36 0.81
CA TRP A 42 9.05 11.11 1.89
C TRP A 42 9.38 12.53 1.43
N GLY A 43 8.70 13.52 2.00
CA GLY A 43 8.85 14.90 1.58
C GLY A 43 7.93 15.84 2.34
N ALA A 44 7.96 17.12 1.97
CA ALA A 44 7.16 18.17 2.60
C ALA A 44 5.66 17.82 2.58
N GLU A 45 5.14 17.27 1.48
CA GLU A 45 3.74 16.85 1.36
C GLU A 45 3.31 15.80 2.40
N ALA A 46 4.19 14.84 2.72
CA ALA A 46 3.90 13.84 3.75
C ALA A 46 3.78 14.48 5.14
N PHE A 47 4.67 15.42 5.46
CA PHE A 47 4.62 16.16 6.73
C PHE A 47 3.44 17.13 6.80
N GLU A 48 3.09 17.80 5.70
CA GLU A 48 1.92 18.68 5.64
C GLU A 48 0.61 17.91 5.79
N LYS A 49 0.50 16.73 5.16
CA LYS A 49 -0.62 15.81 5.36
C LYS A 49 -0.71 15.40 6.84
N ALA A 50 0.41 14.98 7.43
CA ALA A 50 0.46 14.58 8.84
C ALA A 50 0.13 15.71 9.82
N ARG A 51 0.41 16.98 9.45
CA ARG A 51 0.02 18.15 10.26
C ARG A 51 -1.45 18.54 10.13
N ARG A 52 -2.14 18.07 9.09
CA ARG A 52 -3.54 18.39 8.81
C ARG A 52 -4.53 17.35 9.34
N GLU A 53 -4.04 16.13 9.58
CA GLU A 53 -4.75 15.10 10.35
C GLU A 53 -4.70 15.42 11.85
#